data_AF-A0A2M9X9F0-F1
#
_entry.id   AF-A0A2M9X9F0-F1
#
_cell.length_a   1.000
_cell.length_b   1.000
_cell.length_c   1.000
_cell.angle_alpha   90.00
_cell.angle_beta   90.00
_cell.angle_gamma   90.00
#
_symmetry.space_group_name_H-M   'P 1'
#
loop_
_entity.id
_entity.type
_entity.pdbx_description
1 polymer ?
#
loop_
_entity_poly.entity_id
_entity_poly.type
_entity_poly.pdbx_seq_one_letter_code
_entity_poly.pdbx_strand_id
1 'polypeptide(L)'
;MDLPTPAEIISLRMKGGRFWKWLVVFSLIAVTILAGRIYSSQSTQGFRERKKSVDSKVRVLREIGNSFESSELKKDLQKIENYSADLNSASKVGSVQEKSDSLALLERALPESMKRWSEFAETSSDKLLQHVAKESRFLKMESEEHHPLTAKEEERANDYFRMAREEWLSGNKFRRDGNHLYALVLYKRSLKYSLSSLKVSKLPYPEEYKKAANRLVK
;
A
#
# COMPACT_ATOMS: atom_id res chain seq x y z
N MET A 1 -9.60 -17.51 -81.33
CA MET A 1 -9.32 -17.49 -79.88
C MET A 1 -9.88 -18.77 -79.33
N ASP A 2 -9.02 -19.74 -79.06
CA ASP A 2 -9.45 -21.04 -78.57
C ASP A 2 -9.81 -20.94 -77.09
N LEU A 3 -11.06 -21.30 -76.78
CA LEU A 3 -11.57 -21.37 -75.43
C LEU A 3 -10.97 -22.62 -74.76
N PRO A 4 -10.47 -22.51 -73.52
CA PRO A 4 -9.86 -23.64 -72.83
C PRO A 4 -10.89 -24.75 -72.63
N THR A 5 -10.46 -25.98 -72.86
CA THR A 5 -11.35 -27.15 -72.79
C THR A 5 -11.72 -27.45 -71.32
N PRO A 6 -12.88 -28.06 -71.04
CA PRO A 6 -13.35 -28.34 -69.68
C PRO A 6 -12.34 -29.11 -68.81
N ALA A 7 -11.48 -29.93 -69.43
CA ALA A 7 -10.41 -30.67 -68.75
C ALA A 7 -9.29 -29.77 -68.18
N GLU A 8 -8.95 -28.67 -68.87
CA GLU A 8 -7.92 -27.73 -68.42
C GLU A 8 -8.38 -26.91 -67.20
N ILE A 9 -9.66 -26.54 -67.17
CA ILE A 9 -10.30 -25.81 -66.05
C ILE A 9 -10.35 -26.67 -64.77
N ILE A 10 -10.57 -27.98 -64.91
CA ILE A 10 -10.63 -28.92 -63.77
C ILE A 10 -9.21 -29.15 -63.19
N SER A 11 -8.18 -29.18 -64.04
CA SER A 11 -6.78 -29.39 -63.61
C SER A 11 -6.22 -28.24 -62.76
N LEU A 12 -6.66 -27.00 -63.02
CA LEU A 12 -6.30 -25.82 -62.23
C LEU A 12 -6.98 -25.81 -60.85
N ARG A 13 -8.18 -26.38 -60.73
CA ARG A 13 -8.95 -26.46 -59.47
C ARG A 13 -8.39 -27.49 -58.48
N MET A 14 -7.81 -28.59 -58.97
CA MET A 14 -7.27 -29.65 -58.12
C MET A 14 -5.86 -29.36 -57.55
N LYS A 15 -5.07 -28.48 -58.17
CA LYS A 15 -3.72 -28.14 -57.70
C LYS A 15 -3.72 -27.24 -56.45
N GLY A 16 -4.80 -26.50 -56.19
CA GLY A 16 -4.91 -25.55 -55.07
C GLY A 16 -5.30 -26.16 -53.72
N GLY A 17 -5.85 -27.39 -53.70
CA GLY A 17 -6.40 -27.99 -52.48
C GLY A 17 -5.36 -28.35 -51.42
N ARG A 18 -4.15 -28.77 -51.81
CA ARG A 18 -3.04 -28.99 -50.86
C ARG A 18 -2.51 -27.67 -50.32
N PHE A 19 -2.32 -26.68 -51.19
CA PHE A 19 -1.81 -25.36 -50.79
C PHE A 19 -2.75 -24.67 -49.79
N TRP A 20 -4.07 -24.76 -50.00
CA TRP A 20 -5.07 -24.27 -49.05
C TRP A 20 -5.05 -25.00 -47.71
N LYS A 21 -4.91 -26.34 -47.72
CA LYS A 21 -4.76 -27.11 -46.47
C LYS A 21 -3.52 -26.68 -45.69
N TRP A 22 -2.38 -26.49 -46.36
CA TRP A 22 -1.16 -26.01 -45.73
C TRP A 22 -1.31 -24.57 -45.20
N LEU A 23 -1.94 -23.66 -45.94
CA LEU A 23 -2.25 -22.29 -45.48
C LEU A 23 -3.10 -22.27 -44.22
N VAL A 24 -4.14 -23.12 -44.14
CA VAL A 24 -4.99 -23.22 -42.95
C VAL A 24 -4.22 -23.78 -41.75
N VAL A 25 -3.38 -24.81 -41.97
CA VAL A 25 -2.55 -25.38 -40.89
C VAL A 25 -1.54 -24.35 -40.38
N PHE A 26 -0.86 -23.64 -41.27
CA PHE A 26 0.10 -22.60 -40.87
C PHE A 26 -0.58 -21.41 -40.20
N SER A 27 -1.79 -21.00 -40.62
CA SER A 27 -2.52 -19.93 -39.93
C SER A 27 -2.97 -20.36 -38.53
N LEU A 28 -3.42 -21.61 -38.36
CA LEU A 28 -3.81 -22.14 -37.04
C LEU A 28 -2.61 -22.21 -36.09
N ILE A 29 -1.45 -22.63 -36.59
CA ILE A 29 -0.18 -22.65 -35.84
C ILE A 29 0.26 -21.22 -35.48
N ALA A 30 0.18 -20.29 -36.43
CA ALA A 30 0.51 -18.88 -36.17
C ALA A 30 -0.40 -18.27 -35.09
N VAL A 31 -1.72 -18.52 -35.16
CA VAL A 31 -2.69 -18.03 -34.17
C VAL A 31 -2.45 -18.63 -32.79
N THR A 32 -2.14 -19.92 -32.69
CA THR A 32 -1.84 -20.58 -31.41
C THR A 32 -0.52 -20.07 -30.80
N ILE A 33 0.51 -19.84 -31.61
CA ILE A 33 1.78 -19.23 -31.16
C ILE A 33 1.55 -17.78 -30.71
N LEU A 34 0.75 -17.00 -31.45
CA LEU A 34 0.43 -15.62 -31.07
C LEU A 34 -0.39 -15.55 -29.79
N ALA A 35 -1.42 -16.39 -29.67
CA ALA A 35 -2.26 -16.49 -28.47
C ALA A 35 -1.44 -16.91 -27.24
N GLY A 36 -0.53 -17.87 -27.39
CA GLY A 36 0.38 -18.27 -26.31
C GLY A 36 1.36 -17.16 -25.88
N ARG A 37 1.83 -16.33 -26.82
CA ARG A 37 2.67 -15.16 -26.52
C ARG A 37 1.91 -14.02 -25.84
N ILE A 38 0.64 -13.80 -26.20
CA ILE A 38 -0.19 -12.77 -25.58
C ILE A 38 -0.59 -13.18 -24.15
N TYR A 39 -0.96 -14.45 -23.92
CA TYR A 39 -1.27 -14.93 -22.57
C TYR A 39 -0.06 -14.86 -21.63
N SER A 40 1.13 -15.21 -22.11
CA SER A 40 2.36 -15.13 -21.32
C SER A 40 2.75 -13.67 -21.03
N SER A 41 2.67 -12.76 -22.00
CA SER A 41 3.02 -11.34 -21.78
C SER A 41 2.04 -10.63 -20.84
N GLN A 42 0.73 -10.89 -20.98
CA GLN A 42 -0.33 -10.29 -20.15
C GLN A 42 -0.26 -10.76 -18.70
N SER A 43 0.07 -12.04 -18.46
CA SER A 43 0.28 -12.58 -17.10
C SER A 43 1.54 -12.00 -16.41
N THR A 44 2.61 -11.75 -17.17
CA THR A 44 3.88 -11.24 -16.64
C THR A 44 3.80 -9.75 -16.31
N GLN A 45 3.09 -8.97 -17.13
CA GLN A 45 2.82 -7.55 -16.87
C GLN A 45 1.90 -7.39 -15.64
N GLY A 46 0.87 -8.22 -15.50
CA GLY A 46 0.00 -8.25 -14.32
C GLY A 46 0.75 -8.61 -13.03
N PHE A 47 1.66 -9.59 -13.07
CA PHE A 47 2.49 -9.92 -11.90
C PHE A 47 3.35 -8.75 -11.43
N ARG A 48 4.04 -8.07 -12.36
CA ARG A 48 4.95 -6.96 -12.02
C ARG A 48 4.20 -5.80 -11.37
N GLU A 49 3.04 -5.44 -11.89
CA GLU A 49 2.20 -4.35 -11.36
C GLU A 49 1.65 -4.70 -9.98
N ARG A 50 1.13 -5.92 -9.81
CA ARG A 50 0.65 -6.43 -8.52
C ARG A 50 1.76 -6.47 -7.47
N LYS A 51 2.93 -6.99 -7.83
CA LYS A 51 4.12 -7.00 -6.96
C LYS A 51 4.50 -5.58 -6.53
N LYS A 52 4.54 -4.62 -7.47
CA LYS A 52 4.85 -3.21 -7.16
C LYS A 52 3.84 -2.62 -6.17
N SER A 53 2.55 -2.91 -6.34
CA SER A 53 1.49 -2.48 -5.43
C SER A 53 1.67 -3.04 -4.02
N VAL A 54 1.94 -4.34 -3.91
CA VAL A 54 2.23 -5.03 -2.64
C VAL A 54 3.49 -4.48 -1.97
N ASP A 55 4.59 -4.34 -2.70
CA ASP A 55 5.86 -3.79 -2.20
C ASP A 55 5.67 -2.37 -1.64
N SER A 56 4.85 -1.54 -2.31
CA SER A 56 4.51 -0.20 -1.84
C SER A 56 3.76 -0.23 -0.51
N LYS A 57 2.78 -1.14 -0.36
CA LYS A 57 2.01 -1.29 0.89
C LYS A 57 2.89 -1.78 2.03
N VAL A 58 3.74 -2.77 1.79
CA VAL A 58 4.70 -3.27 2.78
C VAL A 58 5.65 -2.16 3.24
N ARG A 59 6.17 -1.35 2.31
CA ARG A 59 7.01 -0.18 2.66
C ARG A 59 6.29 0.78 3.60
N VAL A 60 5.03 1.12 3.31
CA VAL A 60 4.23 1.99 4.17
C VAL A 60 4.05 1.38 5.57
N LEU A 61 3.77 0.08 5.66
CA LEU A 61 3.69 -0.63 6.95
C LEU A 61 5.02 -0.57 7.74
N ARG A 62 6.19 -0.73 7.10
CA ARG A 62 7.48 -0.54 7.78
C ARG A 62 7.62 0.86 8.37
N GLU A 63 7.26 1.87 7.58
CA GLU A 63 7.35 3.27 8.01
C GLU A 63 6.39 3.60 9.16
N ILE A 64 5.21 2.98 9.18
CA ILE A 64 4.21 3.14 10.24
C ILE A 64 4.59 2.34 11.48
N GLY A 65 5.11 1.12 11.34
CA GLY A 65 5.50 0.26 12.46
C GLY A 65 6.63 0.86 13.31
N ASN A 66 7.37 1.81 12.73
CA ASN A 66 8.34 2.62 13.46
C ASN A 66 7.73 3.80 14.24
N SER A 67 6.48 4.15 13.95
CA SER A 67 5.77 5.30 14.52
C SER A 67 4.86 4.90 15.69
N PHE A 68 4.31 3.69 15.67
CA PHE A 68 3.40 3.17 16.69
C PHE A 68 4.04 2.02 17.46
N GLU A 69 4.10 2.11 18.78
CA GLU A 69 4.68 1.07 19.63
C GLU A 69 3.62 0.04 20.05
N SER A 70 3.53 -1.07 19.32
CA SER A 70 2.72 -2.22 19.71
C SER A 70 3.48 -3.52 19.45
N SER A 71 3.48 -4.42 20.43
CA SER A 71 4.08 -5.75 20.30
C SER A 71 3.33 -6.61 19.28
N GLU A 72 2.01 -6.46 19.20
CA GLU A 72 1.15 -7.16 18.24
C GLU A 72 1.43 -6.70 16.81
N LEU A 73 1.51 -5.38 16.58
CA LEU A 73 1.83 -4.83 15.27
C LEU A 73 3.25 -5.21 14.82
N LYS A 74 4.21 -5.34 15.75
CA LYS A 74 5.56 -5.83 15.43
C LYS A 74 5.57 -7.29 14.98
N LYS A 75 4.80 -8.16 15.66
CA LYS A 75 4.63 -9.57 15.24
C LYS A 75 3.97 -9.67 13.86
N ASP A 76 2.94 -8.86 13.64
CA ASP A 76 2.25 -8.79 12.35
C ASP A 76 3.18 -8.28 11.23
N LEU A 77 3.97 -7.22 11.50
CA LEU A 77 4.98 -6.73 10.56
C LEU A 77 5.99 -7.82 10.21
N GLN A 78 6.49 -8.55 11.20
CA GLN A 78 7.44 -9.64 10.97
C GLN A 78 6.85 -10.73 10.06
N LYS A 79 5.57 -11.09 10.26
CA LYS A 79 4.87 -12.03 9.38
C LYS A 79 4.79 -11.50 7.93
N ILE A 80 4.45 -10.22 7.76
CA ILE A 80 4.40 -9.57 6.43
C ILE A 80 5.79 -9.50 5.78
N GLU A 81 6.86 -9.22 6.55
CA GLU A 81 8.23 -9.24 6.06
C GLU A 81 8.65 -10.63 5.60
N ASN A 82 8.28 -11.69 6.33
CA ASN A 82 8.57 -13.07 5.91
C ASN A 82 7.94 -13.37 4.55
N TYR A 83 6.65 -13.04 4.37
CA TYR A 83 6.00 -13.21 3.07
C TYR A 83 6.64 -12.34 1.97
N SER A 84 7.10 -11.13 2.31
CA SER A 84 7.83 -10.25 1.38
C SER A 84 9.17 -10.87 0.97
N ALA A 85 9.90 -11.49 1.90
CA ALA A 85 11.13 -12.21 1.63
C ALA A 85 10.88 -13.43 0.73
N ASP A 86 9.83 -14.21 1.01
CA ASP A 86 9.43 -15.37 0.20
C ASP A 86 9.10 -14.94 -1.24
N LEU A 87 8.29 -13.89 -1.42
CA LEU A 87 7.97 -13.33 -2.73
C LEU A 87 9.22 -12.84 -3.47
N ASN A 88 10.15 -12.18 -2.78
CA ASN A 88 11.39 -11.71 -3.41
C ASN A 88 12.30 -12.87 -3.82
N SER A 89 12.35 -13.94 -3.04
CA SER A 89 13.09 -15.17 -3.37
C SER A 89 12.46 -15.87 -4.58
N ALA A 90 11.15 -16.11 -4.55
CA ALA A 90 10.40 -16.71 -5.66
C ALA A 90 10.50 -15.86 -6.94
N SER A 91 10.49 -14.53 -6.83
CA SER A 91 10.63 -13.63 -7.98
C SER A 91 11.97 -13.81 -8.72
N LYS A 92 13.05 -14.14 -8.00
CA LYS A 92 14.40 -14.29 -8.56
C LYS A 92 14.63 -15.65 -9.21
N VAL A 93 14.28 -16.73 -8.52
CA VAL A 93 14.67 -18.10 -8.91
C VAL A 93 13.51 -19.10 -8.97
N GLY A 94 12.31 -18.69 -8.56
CA GLY A 94 11.14 -19.56 -8.49
C GLY A 94 10.45 -19.79 -9.84
N SER A 95 9.68 -20.87 -9.89
CA SER A 95 8.74 -21.20 -10.95
C SER A 95 7.62 -20.15 -11.06
N VAL A 96 6.88 -20.17 -12.18
CA VAL A 96 5.73 -19.27 -12.38
C VAL A 96 4.67 -19.47 -11.31
N GLN A 97 4.44 -20.72 -10.89
CA GLN A 97 3.47 -21.07 -9.86
C GLN A 97 3.90 -20.52 -8.49
N GLU A 98 5.15 -20.77 -8.07
CA GLU A 98 5.68 -20.26 -6.79
C GLU A 98 5.65 -18.74 -6.71
N LYS A 99 5.93 -18.04 -7.82
CA LYS A 99 5.79 -16.58 -7.91
C LYS A 99 4.36 -16.13 -7.65
N SER A 100 3.40 -16.75 -8.33
CA SER A 100 1.98 -16.44 -8.20
C SER A 100 1.46 -16.70 -6.78
N ASP A 101 1.82 -17.86 -6.20
CA ASP A 101 1.37 -18.26 -4.88
C ASP A 101 1.94 -17.36 -3.78
N SER A 102 3.24 -17.04 -3.86
CA SER A 102 3.88 -16.12 -2.91
C SER A 102 3.28 -14.72 -2.97
N LEU A 103 2.93 -14.23 -4.16
CA LEU A 103 2.26 -12.94 -4.32
C LEU A 103 0.84 -12.96 -3.74
N ALA A 104 0.08 -14.03 -4.02
CA ALA A 104 -1.28 -14.19 -3.54
C ALA A 104 -1.37 -14.25 -2.00
N LEU A 105 -0.36 -14.83 -1.33
CA LEU A 105 -0.28 -14.83 0.14
C LEU A 105 -0.21 -13.40 0.71
N LEU A 106 0.64 -12.54 0.14
CA LEU A 106 0.74 -11.14 0.55
C LEU A 106 -0.53 -10.35 0.25
N GLU A 107 -1.10 -10.53 -0.93
CA GLU A 107 -2.33 -9.82 -1.31
C GLU A 107 -3.51 -10.17 -0.42
N ARG A 108 -3.56 -11.41 0.10
CA ARG A 108 -4.56 -11.85 1.06
C ARG A 108 -4.29 -11.32 2.47
N ALA A 109 -3.04 -11.31 2.91
CA ALA A 109 -2.68 -10.91 4.26
C ALA A 109 -2.74 -9.38 4.48
N LEU A 110 -2.31 -8.60 3.49
CA LEU A 110 -2.15 -7.14 3.62
C LEU A 110 -3.45 -6.41 4.01
N PRO A 111 -4.62 -6.66 3.41
CA PRO A 111 -5.85 -5.96 3.76
C PRO A 111 -6.23 -6.12 5.23
N GLU A 112 -6.12 -7.33 5.77
CA GLU A 112 -6.45 -7.63 7.17
C GLU A 112 -5.44 -6.96 8.12
N SER A 113 -4.15 -7.04 7.82
CA SER A 113 -3.11 -6.31 8.54
C SER A 113 -3.38 -4.81 8.53
N MET A 114 -3.58 -4.19 7.37
CA MET A 114 -3.86 -2.75 7.27
C MET A 114 -5.10 -2.34 8.06
N LYS A 115 -6.15 -3.16 8.07
CA LYS A 115 -7.35 -2.92 8.89
C LYS A 115 -7.00 -2.87 10.38
N ARG A 116 -6.38 -3.93 10.92
CA ARG A 116 -5.96 -3.99 12.34
C ARG A 116 -5.06 -2.83 12.74
N TRP A 117 -4.09 -2.53 11.88
CA TRP A 117 -3.17 -1.41 12.12
C TRP A 117 -3.92 -0.07 12.14
N SER A 118 -4.90 0.12 11.24
CA SER A 118 -5.68 1.35 11.17
C SER A 118 -6.56 1.55 12.41
N GLU A 119 -7.12 0.48 12.98
CA GLU A 119 -7.90 0.51 14.22
C GLU A 119 -7.01 0.84 15.43
N PHE A 120 -5.83 0.23 15.51
CA PHE A 120 -4.85 0.57 16.54
C PHE A 120 -4.41 2.04 16.44
N ALA A 121 -4.05 2.48 15.23
CA ALA A 121 -3.54 3.82 14.99
C ALA A 121 -4.59 4.89 15.29
N GLU A 122 -5.86 4.66 14.93
CA GLU A 122 -6.98 5.54 15.30
C GLU A 122 -7.05 5.75 16.81
N THR A 123 -7.09 4.65 17.57
CA THR A 123 -7.24 4.65 19.02
C THR A 123 -6.04 5.35 19.68
N SER A 124 -4.83 5.04 19.20
CA SER A 124 -3.60 5.63 19.69
C SER A 124 -3.53 7.14 19.39
N SER A 125 -3.89 7.56 18.18
CA SER A 125 -3.94 8.97 17.80
C SER A 125 -5.00 9.75 18.60
N ASP A 126 -6.19 9.17 18.80
CA ASP A 126 -7.25 9.78 19.62
C ASP A 126 -6.80 9.95 21.08
N LYS A 127 -6.21 8.90 21.68
CA LYS A 127 -5.67 8.96 23.04
C LYS A 127 -4.65 10.09 23.20
N LEU A 128 -3.74 10.25 22.24
CA LEU A 128 -2.76 11.33 22.29
C LEU A 128 -3.42 12.71 22.10
N LEU A 129 -4.38 12.85 21.18
CA LEU A 129 -5.15 14.09 21.00
C LEU A 129 -5.86 14.51 22.30
N GLN A 130 -6.50 13.57 22.98
CA GLN A 130 -7.16 13.82 24.27
C GLN A 130 -6.16 14.23 25.33
N HIS A 131 -4.96 13.62 25.34
CA HIS A 131 -3.89 14.03 26.23
C HIS A 131 -3.43 15.47 25.95
N VAL A 132 -3.17 15.84 24.69
CA VAL A 132 -2.82 17.24 24.34
C VAL A 132 -3.92 18.20 24.81
N ALA A 133 -5.18 17.89 24.53
CA ALA A 133 -6.30 18.73 24.95
C ALA A 133 -6.40 18.89 26.48
N LYS A 134 -6.06 17.84 27.23
CA LYS A 134 -6.04 17.85 28.70
C LYS A 134 -4.89 18.72 29.22
N GLU A 135 -3.66 18.47 28.80
CA GLU A 135 -2.48 19.21 29.26
C GLU A 135 -2.53 20.69 28.86
N SER A 136 -3.01 21.01 27.65
CA SER A 136 -3.19 22.40 27.21
C SER A 136 -4.23 23.17 28.01
N ARG A 137 -5.18 22.50 28.68
CA ARG A 137 -6.11 23.15 29.62
C ARG A 137 -5.44 23.41 30.96
N PHE A 138 -4.64 22.48 31.47
CA PHE A 138 -3.91 22.65 32.73
C PHE A 138 -2.87 23.77 32.64
N LEU A 139 -2.21 23.94 31.49
CA LEU A 139 -1.34 25.09 31.21
C LEU A 139 -2.04 26.45 31.39
N LYS A 140 -3.36 26.52 31.21
CA LYS A 140 -4.15 27.75 31.37
C LYS A 140 -4.64 27.95 32.81
N MET A 141 -4.51 26.92 33.66
CA MET A 141 -5.00 26.90 35.04
C MET A 141 -3.87 26.98 36.07
N GLU A 142 -2.66 26.51 35.75
CA GLU A 142 -1.51 26.55 36.66
C GLU A 142 -0.63 27.80 36.47
N SER A 143 -0.45 28.54 37.56
CA SER A 143 0.52 29.63 37.71
C SER A 143 1.78 29.14 38.42
N GLU A 144 2.93 29.65 37.98
CA GLU A 144 4.26 29.69 38.62
C GLU A 144 5.30 28.60 38.27
N GLU A 145 4.96 27.34 37.96
CA GLU A 145 5.98 26.30 37.67
C GLU A 145 6.34 26.09 36.19
N HIS A 146 5.50 26.52 35.25
CA HIS A 146 5.76 26.37 33.82
C HIS A 146 6.31 27.66 33.19
N HIS A 147 7.42 27.54 32.44
CA HIS A 147 7.93 28.65 31.65
C HIS A 147 6.81 29.19 30.73
N PRO A 148 6.44 30.47 30.85
CA PRO A 148 5.34 31.01 30.07
C PRO A 148 5.67 30.90 28.58
N LEU A 149 4.70 30.39 27.81
CA LEU A 149 4.80 30.36 26.36
C LEU A 149 4.71 31.78 25.82
N THR A 150 5.50 32.06 24.79
CA THR A 150 5.30 33.27 23.98
C THR A 150 4.00 33.14 23.18
N ALA A 151 3.35 34.26 22.84
CA ALA A 151 2.13 34.24 22.02
C ALA A 151 2.32 33.47 20.68
N LYS A 152 3.53 33.56 20.10
CA LYS A 152 3.91 32.83 18.88
C LYS A 152 4.03 31.32 19.12
N GLU A 153 4.53 30.89 20.27
CA GLU A 153 4.56 29.46 20.64
C GLU A 153 3.15 28.94 20.87
N GLU A 154 2.28 29.71 21.54
CA GLU A 154 0.89 29.33 21.77
C GLU A 154 0.11 29.18 20.45
N GLU A 155 0.20 30.16 19.55
CA GLU A 155 -0.42 30.09 18.22
C GLU A 155 0.05 28.84 17.46
N ARG A 156 1.36 28.60 17.44
CA ARG A 156 1.95 27.46 16.74
C ARG A 156 1.54 26.11 17.35
N ALA A 157 1.46 26.03 18.68
CA ALA A 157 0.98 24.84 19.37
C ALA A 157 -0.48 24.54 19.03
N ASN A 158 -1.33 25.58 18.99
CA ASN A 158 -2.73 25.48 18.60
C ASN A 158 -2.90 25.07 17.13
N ASP A 159 -2.07 25.59 16.23
CA ASP A 159 -2.06 25.18 14.83
C ASP A 159 -1.70 23.71 14.65
N TYR A 160 -0.66 23.23 15.35
CA TYR A 160 -0.32 21.81 15.34
C TYR A 160 -1.46 20.95 15.88
N PHE A 161 -2.11 21.38 16.96
CA PHE A 161 -3.25 20.66 17.52
C PHE A 161 -4.44 20.62 16.55
N ARG A 162 -4.74 21.73 15.87
CA ARG A 162 -5.78 21.80 14.83
C ARG A 162 -5.48 20.85 13.68
N MET A 163 -4.27 20.89 13.12
CA MET A 163 -3.85 19.97 12.05
C MET A 163 -3.92 18.51 12.50
N ALA A 164 -3.53 18.21 13.74
CA ALA A 164 -3.61 16.86 14.28
C ALA A 164 -5.06 16.33 14.28
N ARG A 165 -6.02 17.17 14.68
CA ARG A 165 -7.44 16.84 14.69
C ARG A 165 -8.01 16.66 13.28
N GLU A 166 -7.65 17.54 12.35
CA GLU A 166 -8.08 17.46 10.94
C GLU A 166 -7.60 16.16 10.27
N GLU A 167 -6.34 15.79 10.48
CA GLU A 167 -5.75 14.54 9.99
C GLU A 167 -6.45 13.32 10.61
N TRP A 168 -6.75 13.34 11.91
CA TRP A 168 -7.47 12.26 12.57
C TRP A 168 -8.91 12.09 12.04
N LEU A 169 -9.65 13.19 11.90
CA LEU A 169 -11.01 13.19 11.34
C LEU A 169 -11.03 12.68 9.89
N SER A 170 -10.05 13.10 9.10
CA SER A 170 -9.87 12.61 7.73
C SER A 170 -9.53 11.13 7.72
N GLY A 171 -8.64 10.67 8.61
CA GLY A 171 -8.32 9.27 8.82
C GLY A 171 -9.56 8.42 9.10
N ASN A 172 -10.43 8.87 10.00
CA ASN A 172 -11.69 8.20 10.33
C ASN A 172 -12.62 8.09 9.12
N LYS A 173 -12.69 9.13 8.28
CA LYS A 173 -13.46 9.08 7.03
C LYS A 173 -12.94 7.97 6.11
N PHE A 174 -11.64 7.96 5.81
CA PHE A 174 -11.07 6.95 4.92
C PHE A 174 -11.13 5.54 5.49
N ARG A 175 -11.04 5.37 6.82
CA ARG A 175 -11.22 4.08 7.47
C ARG A 175 -12.64 3.54 7.28
N ARG A 176 -13.67 4.40 7.44
CA ARG A 176 -15.07 4.03 7.17
C ARG A 176 -15.30 3.65 5.71
N ASP A 177 -14.61 4.32 4.79
CA ASP A 177 -14.66 4.04 3.36
C ASP A 177 -13.84 2.77 2.96
N GLY A 178 -13.22 2.09 3.93
CA GLY A 178 -12.41 0.88 3.71
C GLY A 178 -10.99 1.15 3.18
N ASN A 179 -10.59 2.41 3.03
CA ASN A 179 -9.23 2.78 2.63
C ASN A 179 -8.29 2.83 3.84
N HIS A 180 -8.02 1.67 4.41
CA HIS A 180 -7.19 1.52 5.62
C HIS A 180 -5.74 2.00 5.44
N LEU A 181 -5.17 1.85 4.24
CA LEU A 181 -3.81 2.31 3.95
C LEU A 181 -3.71 3.84 4.08
N TYR A 182 -4.67 4.56 3.49
CA TYR A 182 -4.64 6.01 3.54
C TYR A 182 -5.00 6.52 4.94
N ALA A 183 -5.99 5.89 5.59
CA ALA A 183 -6.32 6.19 6.99
C ALA A 183 -5.09 6.10 7.90
N LEU A 184 -4.27 5.05 7.75
CA LEU A 184 -3.03 4.86 8.48
C LEU A 184 -2.02 6.00 8.30
N VAL A 185 -1.84 6.48 7.07
CA VAL A 185 -0.95 7.61 6.78
C VAL A 185 -1.43 8.88 7.49
N LEU A 186 -2.74 9.12 7.52
CA LEU A 186 -3.35 10.27 8.18
C LEU A 186 -3.23 10.16 9.71
N TYR A 187 -3.44 8.99 10.30
CA TYR A 187 -3.22 8.79 11.74
C TYR A 187 -1.76 9.00 12.14
N LYS A 188 -0.80 8.55 11.33
CA LYS A 188 0.64 8.85 11.55
C LYS A 188 0.91 10.36 11.55
N ARG A 189 0.28 11.13 10.66
CA ARG A 189 0.39 12.60 10.64
C ARG A 189 -0.25 13.24 11.86
N SER A 190 -1.45 12.79 12.23
CA SER A 190 -2.13 13.22 13.45
C SER A 190 -1.27 13.00 14.69
N LEU A 191 -0.63 11.82 14.80
CA LEU A 191 0.32 11.50 15.86
C LEU A 191 1.50 12.49 15.85
N LYS A 192 2.13 12.72 14.69
CA LYS A 192 3.25 13.67 14.55
C LYS A 192 2.87 15.08 14.98
N TYR A 193 1.72 15.58 14.53
CA TYR A 193 1.27 16.93 14.85
C TYR A 193 0.89 17.08 16.32
N SER A 194 0.26 16.07 16.92
CA SER A 194 -0.01 16.05 18.37
C SER A 194 1.29 16.15 19.17
N LEU A 195 2.31 15.36 18.81
CA LEU A 195 3.63 15.42 19.45
C LEU A 195 4.33 16.77 19.20
N SER A 196 4.16 17.37 18.03
CA SER A 196 4.69 18.70 17.72
C SER A 196 4.02 19.79 18.56
N SER A 197 2.71 19.68 18.81
CA SER A 197 1.97 20.57 19.70
C SER A 197 2.51 20.50 21.13
N LEU A 198 2.73 19.28 21.66
CA LEU A 198 3.35 19.09 22.98
C LEU A 198 4.77 19.67 23.04
N LYS A 199 5.60 19.45 22.01
CA LYS A 199 6.97 19.99 21.92
C LYS A 199 6.98 21.51 22.03
N VAL A 200 6.14 22.18 21.24
CA VAL A 200 6.05 23.64 21.21
C VAL A 200 5.49 24.17 22.53
N SER A 201 4.52 23.46 23.11
CA SER A 201 3.94 23.80 24.40
C SER A 201 4.86 23.50 25.60
N LYS A 202 6.07 22.98 25.36
CA LYS A 202 7.03 22.56 26.40
C LYS A 202 6.42 21.55 27.38
N LEU A 203 5.45 20.76 26.91
CA LEU A 203 4.76 19.75 27.68
C LEU A 203 5.48 18.40 27.56
N PRO A 204 5.44 17.57 28.61
CA PRO A 204 6.01 16.24 28.55
C PRO A 204 5.25 15.37 27.53
N TYR A 205 5.98 14.48 26.85
CA TYR A 205 5.35 13.40 26.10
C TYR A 205 4.96 12.27 27.07
N PRO A 206 3.77 11.66 26.93
CA PRO A 206 3.44 10.45 27.67
C PRO A 206 4.48 9.36 27.38
N GLU A 207 4.79 8.54 28.39
CA GLU A 207 5.84 7.50 28.31
C GLU A 207 5.72 6.64 27.05
N GLU A 208 4.50 6.18 26.74
CA GLU A 208 4.21 5.32 25.60
C GLU A 208 4.48 5.99 24.22
N TYR A 209 4.60 7.32 24.17
CA TYR A 209 4.87 8.08 22.94
C TYR A 209 6.27 8.68 22.85
N LYS A 210 7.10 8.60 23.91
CA LYS A 210 8.44 9.20 23.91
C LYS A 210 9.30 8.76 22.73
N LYS A 211 9.28 7.47 22.42
CA LYS A 211 10.04 6.94 21.29
C LYS A 211 9.51 7.41 19.93
N ALA A 212 8.18 7.52 19.80
CA ALA A 212 7.55 8.08 18.61
C ALA A 212 7.95 9.56 18.43
N ALA A 213 7.98 10.33 19.52
CA ALA A 213 8.40 11.74 19.51
C ALA A 213 9.84 11.92 19.00
N ASN A 214 10.78 11.11 19.50
CA ASN A 214 12.18 11.12 19.07
C ASN A 214 12.36 10.80 17.57
N ARG A 215 11.41 10.09 16.97
CA ARG A 215 11.45 9.70 15.56
C ARG A 215 10.74 10.70 14.65
N LEU A 216 9.59 11.22 15.09
CA LEU A 216 8.66 11.99 14.25
C LEU A 216 8.84 13.50 14.37
N VAL A 217 9.40 13.99 15.48
CA VAL A 217 9.46 15.42 15.81
C VAL A 217 10.90 15.88 16.03
N LYS A 218 11.87 15.29 15.32
CA LYS A 218 13.26 15.77 15.31
C LYS A 218 13.30 17.26 15.03
#